data_AF-A0A432JCC5-F1
#
_entry.id   AF-A0A432JCC5-F1
#
_cell.length_a   1.000
_cell.length_b   1.000
_cell.length_c   1.000
_cell.angle_alpha   90.00
_cell.angle_beta   90.00
_cell.angle_gamma   90.00
#
_symmetry.space_group_name_H-M   'P 1'
#
loop_
_entity.id
_entity.type
_entity.pdbx_description
1 polymer ?
#
loop_
_entity_poly.entity_id
_entity_poly.type
_entity_poly.pdbx_seq_one_letter_code
_entity_poly.pdbx_strand_id
1 'polypeptide(L)'
;YIKQVFEQLDEAAKVTAVDYLTAQRFRSEFQERMFAELQEFDAFIMPTTLVPAVKAEDTERYLTILSRNCIPWSMIGFPTLSVPAGLTSGGLPVGAQLVAAPFDDGIILALASALESVTEDLRP
;
A
#
# COMPACT_ATOMS: atom_id res chain seq x y z
N TYR A 1 -5.13 -17.46 19.67
CA TYR A 1 -5.12 -16.08 19.15
C TYR A 1 -4.73 -15.14 20.28
N ILE A 2 -3.98 -14.08 19.97
CA ILE A 2 -3.48 -13.09 20.95
C ILE A 2 -4.64 -12.17 21.34
N LYS A 3 -4.68 -11.67 22.59
CA LYS A 3 -5.74 -10.80 23.14
C LYS A 3 -6.18 -9.67 22.19
N GLN A 4 -5.23 -9.01 21.55
CA GLN A 4 -5.46 -7.92 20.60
C GLN A 4 -6.35 -8.31 19.40
N VAL A 5 -6.24 -9.55 18.91
CA VAL A 5 -7.08 -10.02 17.79
C VAL A 5 -8.54 -10.14 18.21
N PHE A 6 -8.80 -10.59 19.45
CA PHE A 6 -10.18 -10.64 19.96
C PHE A 6 -10.76 -9.25 20.15
N GLU A 7 -9.98 -8.30 20.67
CA GLU A 7 -10.41 -6.91 20.81
C GLU A 7 -10.78 -6.29 19.44
N GLN A 8 -9.98 -6.55 18.40
CA GLN A 8 -10.29 -6.10 17.04
C GLN A 8 -11.60 -6.71 16.49
N LEU A 9 -11.84 -7.99 16.75
CA LEU A 9 -13.07 -8.67 16.32
C LEU A 9 -14.30 -8.15 17.09
N ASP A 10 -14.16 -7.89 18.38
CA ASP A 10 -15.23 -7.33 19.21
C ASP A 10 -15.60 -5.90 18.76
N GLU A 11 -14.61 -5.07 18.38
CA GLU A 11 -14.89 -3.76 17.78
C GLU A 11 -15.52 -3.90 16.39
N ALA A 12 -15.04 -4.81 15.55
CA ALA A 12 -15.61 -5.04 14.22
C ALA A 12 -17.07 -5.51 14.30
N ALA A 13 -17.44 -6.29 15.32
CA ALA A 13 -18.81 -6.75 15.54
C ALA A 13 -19.80 -5.61 15.86
N LYS A 14 -19.30 -4.44 16.29
CA LYS A 14 -20.13 -3.25 16.57
C LYS A 14 -20.43 -2.42 15.33
N VAL A 15 -19.77 -2.68 14.20
CA VAL A 15 -19.99 -1.95 12.95
C VAL A 15 -21.40 -2.23 12.46
N THR A 16 -22.20 -1.17 12.28
CA THR A 16 -23.59 -1.33 11.84
C THR A 16 -23.67 -1.66 10.36
N ALA A 17 -24.78 -2.26 9.93
CA ALA A 17 -25.04 -2.48 8.50
C ALA A 17 -25.07 -1.16 7.71
N VAL A 18 -25.51 -0.05 8.32
CA VAL A 18 -25.55 1.27 7.70
C VAL A 18 -24.14 1.81 7.48
N ASP A 19 -23.26 1.70 8.47
CA ASP A 19 -21.86 2.13 8.35
C ASP A 19 -21.13 1.29 7.31
N TYR A 20 -21.35 -0.02 7.30
CA TYR A 20 -20.78 -0.93 6.30
C TYR A 20 -21.22 -0.56 4.87
N LEU A 21 -22.52 -0.33 4.65
CA LEU A 21 -23.03 0.09 3.34
C LEU A 21 -22.49 1.47 2.92
N THR A 22 -22.32 2.39 3.87
CA THR A 22 -21.72 3.70 3.62
C THR A 22 -20.26 3.56 3.18
N ALA A 23 -19.48 2.72 3.88
CA ALA A 23 -18.09 2.43 3.52
C ALA A 23 -17.99 1.76 2.14
N GLN A 24 -18.90 0.85 1.79
CA GLN A 24 -18.92 0.20 0.48
C GLN A 24 -19.24 1.19 -0.66
N ARG A 25 -20.13 2.16 -0.45
CA ARG A 25 -20.37 3.25 -1.42
C ARG A 25 -19.12 4.09 -1.63
N PHE A 26 -18.49 4.51 -0.53
CA PHE A 26 -17.23 5.23 -0.61
C PHE A 26 -16.14 4.44 -1.34
N ARG A 27 -16.03 3.13 -1.09
CA ARG A 27 -15.08 2.24 -1.80
C ARG A 27 -15.32 2.25 -3.31
N SER A 28 -16.57 2.15 -3.75
CA SER A 28 -16.92 2.22 -5.18
C SER A 28 -16.59 3.59 -5.78
N GLU A 29 -16.99 4.69 -5.14
CA GLU A 29 -16.68 6.05 -5.60
C GLU A 29 -15.17 6.30 -5.68
N PHE A 30 -14.41 5.82 -4.68
CA PHE A 30 -12.96 5.96 -4.66
C PHE A 30 -12.30 5.11 -5.76
N GLN A 31 -12.78 3.88 -5.99
CA GLN A 31 -12.29 3.02 -7.07
C GLN A 31 -12.48 3.67 -8.44
N GLU A 32 -13.68 4.20 -8.73
CA GLU A 32 -13.99 4.88 -9.99
C GLU A 32 -13.11 6.11 -10.21
N ARG A 33 -12.91 6.92 -9.17
CA ARG A 33 -12.05 8.10 -9.23
C ARG A 33 -10.60 7.75 -9.53
N MET A 34 -10.02 6.79 -8.80
CA MET A 34 -8.63 6.39 -9.04
C MET A 34 -8.45 5.73 -10.41
N PHE A 35 -9.44 4.98 -10.90
CA PHE A 35 -9.42 4.42 -12.25
C PHE A 35 -9.42 5.51 -13.32
N ALA A 36 -10.23 6.55 -13.14
CA ALA A 36 -10.28 7.70 -14.04
C ALA A 36 -8.96 8.48 -14.05
N GLU A 37 -8.34 8.70 -12.88
CA GLU A 37 -7.02 9.35 -12.80
C GLU A 37 -5.94 8.54 -13.52
N LEU A 38 -5.97 7.20 -13.42
CA LEU A 38 -5.04 6.32 -14.17
C LEU A 38 -5.30 6.28 -15.68
N GLN A 39 -6.38 6.87 -16.22
CA GLN A 39 -6.53 6.93 -17.68
C GLN A 39 -5.51 7.89 -18.33
N GLU A 40 -4.91 8.79 -17.56
CA GLU A 40 -3.91 9.74 -18.04
C GLU A 40 -2.46 9.28 -17.80
N PHE A 41 -2.26 8.17 -17.08
CA PHE A 41 -0.94 7.69 -16.66
C PHE A 41 -0.84 6.17 -16.70
N ASP A 42 0.33 5.63 -17.04
CA ASP A 42 0.54 4.17 -17.06
C ASP A 42 0.53 3.55 -15.64
N ALA A 43 0.99 4.30 -14.63
CA ALA A 43 1.02 3.87 -13.23
C ALA A 43 1.20 5.06 -12.28
N PHE A 44 0.83 4.88 -11.01
CA PHE A 44 1.29 5.74 -9.92
C PHE A 44 2.58 5.20 -9.29
N ILE A 45 3.40 6.12 -8.76
CA ILE A 45 4.59 5.80 -7.96
C ILE A 45 4.58 6.59 -6.64
N MET A 46 4.90 5.92 -5.54
CA MET A 46 4.99 6.51 -4.20
C MET A 46 5.89 5.67 -3.28
N PRO A 47 6.35 6.20 -2.13
CA PRO A 47 7.00 5.35 -1.12
C PRO A 47 6.06 4.23 -0.66
N THR A 48 6.58 2.99 -0.52
CA THR A 48 5.79 1.87 -0.02
C THR A 48 5.34 2.10 1.42
N THR A 49 6.28 2.49 2.29
CA THR A 49 6.03 2.91 3.67
C THR A 49 6.49 4.35 3.86
N LEU A 50 5.83 5.10 4.76
CA LEU A 50 6.19 6.50 5.03
C LEU A 50 7.40 6.68 5.95
N VAL A 51 7.83 5.59 6.59
CA VAL A 51 9.00 5.54 7.48
C VAL A 51 9.82 4.28 7.14
N PRO A 52 11.14 4.31 7.36
CA PRO A 52 11.96 3.10 7.28
C PRO A 52 11.61 2.12 8.40
N ALA A 53 12.27 0.96 8.40
CA ALA A 53 12.08 -0.05 9.45
C ALA A 53 12.19 0.56 10.85
N VAL A 54 11.13 0.37 11.65
CA VAL A 54 11.11 0.73 13.07
C VAL A 54 11.55 -0.46 13.90
N LYS A 55 11.95 -0.20 15.16
CA LYS A 55 12.25 -1.29 16.09
C LYS A 55 11.00 -2.14 16.33
N ALA A 56 11.19 -3.44 16.54
CA ALA A 56 10.09 -4.38 16.76
C ALA A 56 9.16 -3.94 17.91
N GLU A 57 9.74 -3.42 18.99
CA GLU A 57 9.02 -2.91 20.17
C GLU A 57 8.09 -1.71 19.88
N ASP A 58 8.38 -0.94 18.82
CA ASP A 58 7.60 0.24 18.44
C ASP A 58 6.53 -0.07 17.38
N THR A 59 6.51 -1.27 16.80
CA THR A 59 5.69 -1.61 15.61
C THR A 59 4.20 -1.25 15.78
N GLU A 60 3.61 -1.54 16.94
CA GLU A 60 2.19 -1.25 17.20
C GLU A 60 1.87 0.25 17.12
N ARG A 61 2.77 1.09 17.61
CA ARG A 61 2.63 2.56 17.56
C ARG A 61 2.66 3.10 16.13
N TYR A 62 3.33 2.38 15.23
CA TYR A 62 3.54 2.78 13.84
C TYR A 62 2.64 2.02 12.85
N LEU A 63 1.75 1.13 13.31
CA LEU A 63 0.97 0.26 12.41
C LEU A 63 0.19 1.06 11.35
N THR A 64 -0.46 2.15 11.76
CA THR A 64 -1.21 3.04 10.86
C THR A 64 -0.30 3.74 9.86
N ILE A 65 0.89 4.20 10.27
CA ILE A 65 1.78 4.94 9.38
C ILE A 65 2.51 4.02 8.40
N LEU A 66 2.81 2.79 8.82
CA LEU A 66 3.43 1.74 7.99
C LEU A 66 2.49 1.30 6.86
N SER A 67 1.18 1.26 7.11
CA SER A 67 0.20 0.75 6.13
C SER A 67 -0.47 1.84 5.30
N ARG A 68 -0.21 3.13 5.59
CA ARG A 68 -0.98 4.27 5.06
C ARG A 68 -1.03 4.32 3.54
N ASN A 69 0.08 4.05 2.86
CA ASN A 69 0.13 4.07 1.40
C ASN A 69 -0.35 2.76 0.76
N CYS A 70 -0.53 1.67 1.52
CA CYS A 70 -0.94 0.36 1.00
C CYS A 70 -2.45 0.12 1.14
N ILE A 71 -3.07 0.69 2.17
CA ILE A 71 -4.50 0.53 2.47
C ILE A 71 -5.39 0.94 1.29
N PRO A 72 -5.20 2.11 0.64
CA PRO A 72 -6.13 2.54 -0.41
C PRO A 72 -6.19 1.54 -1.58
N TRP A 73 -5.05 0.98 -1.98
CA TRP A 73 -4.94 0.10 -3.15
C TRP A 73 -5.45 -1.31 -2.87
N SER A 74 -5.11 -1.88 -1.71
CA SER A 74 -5.68 -3.16 -1.26
C SER A 74 -7.19 -3.06 -1.04
N MET A 75 -7.68 -1.91 -0.56
CA MET A 75 -9.10 -1.63 -0.43
C MET A 75 -9.80 -1.63 -1.79
N ILE A 76 -9.28 -0.97 -2.82
CA ILE A 76 -9.95 -0.92 -4.15
C ILE A 76 -9.57 -2.05 -5.11
N GLY A 77 -8.60 -2.88 -4.74
CA GLY A 77 -8.18 -4.06 -5.52
C GLY A 77 -7.37 -3.74 -6.76
N PHE A 78 -6.64 -2.62 -6.77
CA PHE A 78 -5.74 -2.30 -7.90
C PHE A 78 -4.44 -3.10 -7.80
N PRO A 79 -3.84 -3.54 -8.92
CA PRO A 79 -2.53 -4.17 -8.91
C PRO A 79 -1.48 -3.25 -8.29
N THR A 80 -0.70 -3.77 -7.35
CA THR A 80 0.40 -3.04 -6.71
C THR A 80 1.65 -3.88 -6.58
N LEU A 81 2.81 -3.22 -6.67
CA LEU A 81 4.11 -3.86 -6.56
C LEU A 81 5.10 -2.93 -5.84
N SER A 82 5.84 -3.47 -4.87
CA SER A 82 6.91 -2.73 -4.18
C SER A 82 8.29 -3.19 -4.66
N VAL A 83 9.13 -2.26 -5.12
CA VAL A 83 10.52 -2.50 -5.49
C VAL A 83 11.50 -1.78 -4.55
N PRO A 84 12.72 -2.32 -4.31
CA PRO A 84 13.78 -1.58 -3.64
C PRO A 84 14.12 -0.28 -4.39
N ALA A 85 14.19 0.83 -3.66
CA ALA A 85 14.38 2.16 -4.23
C ALA A 85 15.52 2.95 -3.58
N GLY A 86 16.34 2.30 -2.74
CA GLY A 86 17.47 2.95 -2.09
C GLY A 86 17.68 2.54 -0.64
N LEU A 87 18.65 3.23 -0.03
CA LEU A 87 18.91 3.20 1.39
C LEU A 87 18.69 4.60 1.99
N THR A 88 18.19 4.66 3.21
CA THR A 88 18.25 5.87 4.03
C THR A 88 19.70 6.25 4.33
N SER A 89 19.93 7.46 4.84
CA SER A 89 21.25 7.87 5.33
C SER A 89 21.80 6.98 6.45
N GLY A 90 20.93 6.26 7.16
CA GLY A 90 21.28 5.26 8.17
C GLY A 90 21.45 3.84 7.64
N GLY A 91 21.43 3.63 6.31
CA GLY A 91 21.62 2.32 5.67
C GLY A 91 20.39 1.41 5.68
N LEU A 92 19.22 1.89 6.12
CA LEU A 92 17.99 1.09 6.09
C LEU A 92 17.34 1.11 4.68
N PRO A 93 16.86 -0.04 4.15
CA PRO A 93 16.17 -0.10 2.86
C PRO A 93 14.90 0.75 2.80
N VAL A 94 14.65 1.35 1.62
CA VAL A 94 13.38 2.00 1.27
C VAL A 94 12.80 1.39 0.00
N GLY A 95 11.46 1.35 -0.07
CA GLY A 95 10.73 0.80 -1.22
C GLY A 95 9.92 1.86 -1.97
N ALA A 96 9.80 1.68 -3.28
CA ALA A 96 8.85 2.40 -4.12
C ALA A 96 7.70 1.44 -4.51
N GLN A 97 6.48 1.87 -4.24
CA GLN A 97 5.25 1.20 -4.62
C GLN A 97 4.76 1.75 -5.95
N LEU A 98 4.53 0.84 -6.90
CA LEU A 98 3.90 1.06 -8.19
C LEU A 98 2.46 0.58 -8.12
N VAL A 99 1.53 1.31 -8.74
CA VAL A 99 0.10 0.99 -8.79
C VAL A 99 -0.39 1.10 -10.23
N ALA A 100 -1.00 0.03 -10.75
CA ALA A 100 -1.55 -0.04 -12.10
C ALA A 100 -3.07 0.11 -12.10
N ALA A 101 -3.63 0.27 -13.30
CA ALA A 101 -5.06 0.06 -13.52
C ALA A 101 -5.43 -1.42 -13.33
N PRO A 102 -6.71 -1.75 -13.03
CA PRO A 102 -7.17 -3.13 -12.93
C PRO A 102 -6.78 -3.96 -14.16
N PHE A 103 -6.25 -5.16 -13.91
CA PHE A 103 -5.80 -6.13 -14.92
C PHE A 103 -4.58 -5.72 -15.75
N ASP A 104 -3.87 -4.66 -15.35
CA ASP A 104 -2.67 -4.18 -16.03
C ASP A 104 -1.39 -4.51 -15.25
N ASP A 105 -1.32 -5.69 -14.62
CA ASP A 105 -0.14 -6.14 -13.85
C ASP A 105 1.16 -6.11 -14.68
N GLY A 106 1.03 -6.28 -16.01
CA GLY A 106 2.16 -6.26 -16.94
C GLY A 106 2.92 -4.93 -16.94
N ILE A 107 2.22 -3.79 -16.86
CA ILE A 107 2.87 -2.46 -16.90
C ILE A 107 3.75 -2.24 -15.68
N ILE A 108 3.24 -2.59 -14.49
CA ILE A 108 3.99 -2.42 -13.24
C ILE A 108 5.12 -3.43 -13.09
N LEU A 109 5.01 -4.63 -13.67
CA LEU A 109 6.12 -5.58 -13.75
C LEU A 109 7.25 -5.07 -14.66
N ALA A 110 6.90 -4.48 -15.81
CA ALA A 110 7.89 -3.90 -16.71
C ALA A 110 8.59 -2.68 -16.08
N LEU A 111 7.83 -1.78 -15.44
CA LEU A 111 8.36 -0.63 -14.71
C LEU A 111 9.24 -1.06 -13.54
N ALA A 112 8.83 -2.09 -12.79
CA ALA A 112 9.61 -2.66 -11.70
C ALA A 112 10.98 -3.18 -12.18
N SER A 113 10.99 -3.93 -13.29
CA SER A 113 12.22 -4.45 -13.89
C SER A 113 13.16 -3.33 -14.36
N ALA A 114 12.59 -2.27 -14.96
CA ALA A 114 13.37 -1.11 -15.38
C ALA A 114 13.97 -0.36 -14.18
N LEU A 115 13.19 -0.12 -13.12
CA LEU A 115 13.68 0.51 -11.89
C LEU A 115 14.75 -0.33 -11.22
N GLU A 116 14.54 -1.64 -11.10
CA GLU A 116 15.50 -2.55 -10.50
C GLU A 116 16.85 -2.54 -11.22
N SER A 117 16.85 -2.44 -12.56
CA SER A 117 18.09 -2.40 -13.36
C SER A 117 18.98 -1.19 -13.09
N VAL A 118 18.42 -0.09 -12.57
CA VAL A 118 19.16 1.14 -12.24
C VAL A 118 19.38 1.31 -10.73
N THR A 119 18.74 0.47 -9.90
CA THR A 119 18.90 0.45 -8.44
C THR A 119 19.63 -0.79 -7.93
N GLU A 120 20.27 -1.55 -8.83
CA GLU A 120 20.95 -2.81 -8.48
C GLU A 120 22.02 -2.63 -7.38
N ASP A 121 22.76 -1.52 -7.42
CA ASP A 121 23.77 -1.16 -6.42
C ASP A 121 23.18 -0.72 -5.06
N LEU A 122 21.86 -0.55 -4.98
CA LEU A 122 21.14 -0.12 -3.78
C LEU A 122 20.47 -1.28 -3.04
N ARG A 123 20.70 -2.52 -3.50
CA ARG A 123 20.29 -3.73 -2.78
C ARG A 123 21.15 -3.90 -1.51
N PRO A 124 20.55 -4.25 -0.36
CA PRO A 124 21.28 -4.51 0.87
C PRO A 124 22.17 -5.75 0.80
#